data_AF-A0A7L3E5C4-F1
#
_entry.id   AF-A0A7L3E5C4-F1
#
_cell.length_a   1.000
_cell.length_b   1.000
_cell.length_c   1.000
_cell.angle_alpha   90.00
_cell.angle_beta   90.00
_cell.angle_gamma   90.00
#
_symmetry.space_group_name_H-M   'P 1'
#
loop_
_entity.id
_entity.type
_entity.pdbx_description
1 polymer ?
#
loop_
_entity_poly.entity_id
_entity_poly.type
_entity_poly.pdbx_seq_one_letter_code
_entity_poly.pdbx_strand_id
1 'polypeptide(L)'
;VFMRKDKAHEVLRVHKRANYFLEEIRPGDLERECNEEKCSFEEAKEIFHSQEKTVRNLILGEIEGSFNPCSTNPCNNGGVCKIRHYSYFCICPPGFGGHTCETGESECWYKNGGCWQYCRDGDSAFHVLCSCARDYALHEDGKRCVQAGKAEAGVPYTGSGCSRQGVQEPGPALLPGSASLLLQVLLRDSRDIGFCGGSLISRRWVLTAAHCLDLVSPQHVTLGEHGAPLTAAREFKEQKIAVERSWTHPHYDSNNYNGDIALLYLSSAAVLNKYVIPICLPSPNLAVLLSEEGRVGMVSGWGATHERGSTLRFLMKVRLPIVGLERCQQAMDRLLTDSMFCAGHSTATADACKGDSGGPFTVSHHNTWFLLGIVSWGEGCAEQGKYGVYTRVSNYIPWIKEVVE
;
A
#
# COMPACT_ATOMS: atom_id res chain seq x y z
N VAL A 1 -2.22 12.59 36.83
CA VAL A 1 -2.20 12.07 38.21
C VAL A 1 -1.44 10.76 38.18
N PHE A 2 -0.19 10.73 38.64
CA PHE A 2 0.62 9.50 38.63
C PHE A 2 0.62 8.90 40.04
N MET A 3 0.07 7.68 40.18
CA MET A 3 0.13 6.92 41.43
C MET A 3 1.50 6.25 41.60
N ARG A 4 1.93 6.12 42.87
CA ARG A 4 3.15 5.41 43.26
C ARG A 4 3.05 3.90 43.01
N LYS A 5 4.16 3.31 42.57
CA LYS A 5 4.30 1.92 42.09
C LYS A 5 3.85 0.87 43.11
N ASP A 6 4.05 1.16 44.39
CA ASP A 6 3.64 0.38 45.55
C ASP A 6 2.11 0.34 45.75
N LYS A 7 1.37 1.37 45.32
CA LYS A 7 -0.11 1.37 45.33
C LYS A 7 -0.75 0.80 44.06
N ALA A 8 0.00 0.70 42.96
CA ALA A 8 -0.50 0.07 41.73
C ALA A 8 -0.65 -1.46 41.87
N HIS A 9 0.12 -2.09 42.75
CA HIS A 9 0.05 -3.53 42.99
C HIS A 9 -1.10 -3.98 43.92
N GLU A 10 -1.76 -3.07 44.65
CA GLU A 10 -2.94 -3.43 45.45
C GLU A 10 -4.22 -3.57 44.61
N VAL A 11 -4.31 -2.87 43.47
CA VAL A 11 -5.51 -2.91 42.60
C VAL A 11 -5.61 -4.22 41.80
N LEU A 12 -4.50 -4.95 41.66
CA LEU A 12 -4.44 -6.26 41.02
C LEU A 12 -4.28 -7.41 42.03
N ARG A 13 -4.93 -7.32 43.20
CA ARG A 13 -5.21 -8.53 43.99
C ARG A 13 -6.40 -9.26 43.37
N VAL A 14 -6.13 -9.98 42.28
CA VAL A 14 -7.05 -10.96 41.69
C VAL A 14 -7.30 -12.03 42.74
N HIS A 15 -8.53 -12.11 43.23
CA HIS A 15 -8.95 -13.24 44.06
C HIS A 15 -9.16 -14.42 43.11
N LYS A 16 -8.30 -15.42 43.20
CA LYS A 16 -8.55 -16.68 42.53
C LYS A 16 -9.82 -17.30 43.09
N ARG A 17 -10.72 -17.72 42.22
CA ARG A 17 -11.97 -18.39 42.59
C ARG A 17 -11.73 -19.89 42.46
N ALA A 18 -11.77 -20.60 43.59
CA ALA A 18 -11.82 -22.04 43.60
C ALA A 18 -13.27 -22.49 43.79
N ASN A 19 -13.74 -23.44 43.00
CA ASN A 19 -15.04 -24.08 43.21
C ASN A 19 -14.91 -25.22 44.24
N TYR A 20 -13.70 -25.79 44.42
CA TYR A 20 -13.41 -26.81 45.43
C TYR A 20 -12.15 -26.55 46.27
N PHE A 21 -12.12 -27.07 47.50
CA PHE A 21 -10.99 -26.92 48.42
C PHE A 21 -9.75 -27.68 47.87
N LEU A 22 -8.66 -26.94 47.58
CA LEU A 22 -7.33 -27.41 47.07
C LEU A 22 -7.21 -27.66 45.56
N GLU A 23 -8.16 -27.16 44.75
CA GLU A 23 -8.18 -27.29 43.29
C GLU A 23 -6.91 -26.75 42.60
N GLU A 24 -6.44 -25.58 43.02
CA GLU A 24 -5.23 -24.93 42.49
C GLU A 24 -3.89 -25.64 42.76
N ILE A 25 -3.89 -26.71 43.55
CA ILE A 25 -2.67 -27.49 43.80
C ILE A 25 -2.44 -28.52 42.69
N ARG A 26 -3.46 -28.76 41.84
CA ARG A 26 -3.36 -29.70 40.73
C ARG A 26 -2.84 -28.98 39.47
N PRO A 27 -2.07 -29.67 38.61
CA PRO A 27 -1.72 -29.13 37.30
C PRO A 27 -2.98 -28.95 36.45
N GLY A 28 -3.03 -27.84 35.68
CA GLY A 28 -4.16 -27.47 34.84
C GLY A 28 -4.56 -28.56 33.85
N ASP A 29 -5.86 -28.79 33.72
CA ASP A 29 -6.45 -29.92 32.99
C ASP A 29 -7.65 -29.45 32.16
N LEU A 30 -7.60 -29.66 30.84
CA LEU A 30 -8.60 -29.14 29.90
C LEU A 30 -10.01 -29.66 30.19
N GLU A 31 -10.13 -30.94 30.54
CA GLU A 31 -11.44 -31.56 30.70
C GLU A 31 -12.07 -31.13 32.02
N ARG A 32 -11.28 -31.05 33.09
CA ARG A 32 -11.75 -30.64 34.41
C ARG A 32 -12.09 -29.15 34.51
N GLU A 33 -11.23 -28.28 33.99
CA GLU A 33 -11.36 -26.83 34.21
C GLU A 33 -12.24 -26.16 33.14
N CYS A 34 -12.20 -26.63 31.89
CA CYS A 34 -12.85 -25.95 30.76
C CYS A 34 -14.02 -26.73 30.12
N ASN A 35 -14.12 -28.06 30.30
CA ASN A 35 -15.23 -28.85 29.73
C ASN A 35 -16.28 -29.20 30.80
N GLU A 36 -15.86 -29.59 32.00
CA GLU A 36 -16.75 -29.85 33.14
C GLU A 36 -17.18 -28.55 33.84
N GLU A 37 -16.33 -27.52 33.79
CA GLU A 37 -16.56 -26.18 34.36
C GLU A 37 -16.32 -25.06 33.33
N LYS A 38 -16.72 -23.83 33.70
CA LYS A 38 -16.47 -22.65 32.87
C LYS A 38 -15.14 -21.99 33.24
N CYS A 39 -14.07 -22.35 32.53
CA CYS A 39 -12.74 -21.82 32.83
C CYS A 39 -12.59 -20.31 32.59
N SER A 40 -11.73 -19.71 33.41
CA SER A 40 -11.23 -18.35 33.28
C SER A 40 -10.02 -18.27 32.33
N PHE A 41 -9.66 -17.04 31.95
CA PHE A 41 -8.52 -16.82 31.06
C PHE A 41 -7.17 -17.25 31.66
N GLU A 42 -7.02 -17.20 32.99
CA GLU A 42 -5.81 -17.65 33.68
C GLU A 42 -5.68 -19.17 33.62
N GLU A 43 -6.76 -19.91 33.90
CA GLU A 43 -6.80 -21.39 33.83
C GLU A 43 -6.53 -21.88 32.40
N ALA A 44 -7.18 -21.28 31.40
CA ALA A 44 -6.92 -21.61 29.99
C ALA A 44 -5.48 -21.27 29.56
N LYS A 45 -4.83 -20.29 30.21
CA LYS A 45 -3.41 -19.96 29.95
C LYS A 45 -2.46 -20.97 30.58
N GLU A 46 -2.81 -21.53 31.74
CA GLU A 46 -2.06 -22.59 32.41
C GLU A 46 -2.03 -23.88 31.57
N ILE A 47 -3.12 -24.18 30.84
CA ILE A 47 -3.25 -25.38 30.01
C ILE A 47 -2.48 -25.28 28.67
N PHE A 48 -2.63 -24.17 27.93
CA PHE A 48 -2.06 -24.07 26.58
C PHE A 48 -0.66 -23.44 26.52
N HIS A 49 -0.14 -22.99 27.67
CA HIS A 49 1.22 -22.46 27.88
C HIS A 49 1.65 -21.30 26.95
N SER A 50 0.76 -20.79 26.10
CA SER A 50 0.95 -19.66 25.19
C SER A 50 -0.35 -18.89 25.04
N GLN A 51 -0.27 -17.56 25.21
CA GLN A 51 -1.42 -16.65 25.10
C GLN A 51 -2.11 -16.76 23.73
N GLU A 52 -1.36 -17.06 22.67
CA GLU A 52 -1.88 -17.23 21.31
C GLU A 52 -2.63 -18.56 21.13
N LYS A 53 -2.14 -19.65 21.74
CA LYS A 53 -2.82 -20.96 21.69
C LYS A 53 -4.07 -21.00 22.55
N THR A 54 -4.02 -20.38 23.73
CA THR A 54 -5.19 -20.21 24.60
C THR A 54 -6.30 -19.45 23.90
N VAL A 55 -5.99 -18.32 23.26
CA VAL A 55 -6.97 -17.50 22.54
C VAL A 55 -7.47 -18.21 21.27
N ARG A 56 -6.60 -18.94 20.56
CA ARG A 56 -6.98 -19.73 19.39
C ARG A 56 -8.00 -20.82 19.73
N ASN A 57 -7.77 -21.57 20.82
CA ASN A 57 -8.66 -22.67 21.22
C ASN A 57 -9.96 -22.16 21.89
N LEU A 58 -9.92 -21.01 22.57
CA LEU A 58 -11.11 -20.31 23.07
C LEU A 58 -12.03 -19.80 21.94
N ILE A 59 -11.49 -19.50 20.75
CA ILE A 59 -12.25 -18.95 19.60
C ILE A 59 -12.70 -20.05 18.62
N LEU A 60 -11.94 -21.14 18.46
CA LEU A 60 -12.26 -22.24 17.55
C LEU A 60 -13.36 -23.20 18.06
N GLY A 61 -13.87 -22.98 19.27
CA GLY A 61 -15.02 -23.72 19.80
C GLY A 61 -14.67 -25.04 20.48
N GLU A 62 -13.42 -25.23 20.92
CA GLU A 62 -13.02 -26.41 21.72
C GLU A 62 -13.28 -26.23 23.24
N ILE A 63 -13.71 -25.03 23.67
CA ILE A 63 -14.09 -24.69 25.06
C ILE A 63 -15.42 -23.93 25.04
N GLU A 64 -16.41 -24.36 25.83
CA GLU A 64 -17.72 -23.71 25.91
C GLU A 64 -17.66 -22.38 26.69
N GLY A 65 -17.61 -21.26 25.97
CA GLY A 65 -17.66 -19.93 26.58
C GLY A 65 -17.41 -18.78 25.59
N SER A 66 -18.28 -18.62 24.58
CA SER A 66 -18.03 -17.67 23.49
C SER A 66 -18.02 -16.19 23.94
N PHE A 67 -16.94 -15.46 23.64
CA PHE A 67 -17.01 -14.02 23.40
C PHE A 67 -17.14 -13.82 21.88
N ASN A 68 -18.32 -14.14 21.31
CA ASN A 68 -18.60 -13.84 19.91
C ASN A 68 -19.05 -12.38 19.79
N PRO A 69 -18.23 -11.46 19.23
CA PRO A 69 -18.57 -10.05 19.12
C PRO A 69 -19.70 -9.77 18.11
N CYS A 70 -20.09 -10.76 17.30
CA CYS A 70 -21.24 -10.72 16.40
C CYS A 70 -22.49 -11.43 16.96
N SER A 71 -22.49 -11.84 18.23
CA SER A 71 -23.67 -12.45 18.88
C SER A 71 -24.87 -11.51 18.90
N THR A 72 -24.62 -10.22 19.11
CA THR A 72 -25.53 -9.13 18.74
C THR A 72 -24.95 -8.49 17.49
N ASN A 73 -25.74 -8.26 16.44
CA ASN A 73 -25.24 -7.59 15.23
C ASN A 73 -24.95 -6.12 15.59
N PRO A 74 -23.67 -5.70 15.71
CA PRO A 74 -23.31 -4.34 16.10
C PRO A 74 -23.29 -3.38 14.91
N CYS A 75 -23.62 -3.86 13.70
CA CYS A 75 -23.60 -3.09 12.47
C CYS A 75 -24.94 -2.38 12.25
N ASN A 76 -24.89 -1.06 12.09
CA ASN A 76 -26.02 -0.20 11.80
C ASN A 76 -26.49 -0.33 10.33
N ASN A 77 -27.64 0.28 10.04
CA ASN A 77 -28.18 0.44 8.68
C ASN A 77 -28.28 -0.85 7.84
N GLY A 78 -28.45 -2.01 8.48
CA GLY A 78 -28.54 -3.30 7.80
C GLY A 78 -27.19 -3.93 7.44
N GLY A 79 -26.09 -3.46 8.04
CA GLY A 79 -24.77 -4.07 7.90
C GLY A 79 -24.71 -5.51 8.44
N VAL A 80 -23.83 -6.31 7.85
CA VAL A 80 -23.61 -7.70 8.24
C VAL A 80 -22.34 -7.81 9.08
N CYS A 81 -22.47 -8.27 10.32
CA CYS A 81 -21.33 -8.52 11.19
C CYS A 81 -20.53 -9.74 10.75
N LYS A 82 -19.21 -9.60 10.69
CA LYS A 82 -18.26 -10.68 10.49
C LYS A 82 -17.16 -10.59 11.53
N ILE A 83 -16.71 -11.73 12.02
CA ILE A 83 -15.63 -11.82 13.00
C ILE A 83 -14.30 -11.76 12.24
N ARG A 84 -13.35 -10.95 12.72
CA ARG A 84 -11.98 -10.84 12.17
C ARG A 84 -10.96 -10.78 13.30
N HIS A 85 -10.07 -11.78 13.35
CA HIS A 85 -9.10 -11.99 14.42
C HIS A 85 -9.73 -11.98 15.83
N TYR A 86 -9.60 -10.85 16.55
CA TYR A 86 -10.00 -10.64 17.94
C TYR A 86 -11.15 -9.63 18.08
N SER A 87 -11.71 -9.14 16.96
CA SER A 87 -12.75 -8.11 16.90
C SER A 87 -13.81 -8.46 15.85
N TYR A 88 -14.82 -7.63 15.69
CA TYR A 88 -15.76 -7.69 14.59
C TYR A 88 -15.47 -6.61 13.56
N PHE A 89 -15.93 -6.82 12.34
CA PHE A 89 -16.06 -5.79 11.32
C PHE A 89 -17.43 -5.88 10.67
N CYS A 90 -17.88 -4.76 10.12
CA CYS A 90 -19.17 -4.66 9.47
C CYS A 90 -19.02 -4.59 7.95
N ILE A 91 -19.76 -5.43 7.25
CA ILE A 91 -19.96 -5.32 5.81
C ILE A 91 -21.17 -4.42 5.60
N CYS A 92 -20.93 -3.19 5.17
CA CYS A 92 -21.98 -2.20 5.01
C CYS A 92 -22.73 -2.34 3.68
N PRO A 93 -24.05 -2.13 3.68
CA PRO A 93 -24.83 -2.11 2.44
C PRO A 93 -24.46 -0.88 1.60
N PRO A 94 -24.78 -0.89 0.28
CA PRO A 94 -24.49 0.23 -0.61
C PRO A 94 -25.03 1.56 -0.06
N GLY A 95 -24.19 2.59 -0.04
CA GLY A 95 -24.52 3.91 0.50
C GLY A 95 -24.26 4.09 2.00
N PHE A 96 -23.65 3.10 2.68
CA PHE A 96 -23.28 3.20 4.09
C PHE A 96 -21.84 2.72 4.33
N GLY A 97 -21.20 3.27 5.36
CA GLY A 97 -19.80 3.04 5.69
C GLY A 97 -19.45 3.39 7.12
N GLY A 98 -18.15 3.44 7.42
CA GLY A 98 -17.66 3.50 8.81
C GLY A 98 -17.48 2.11 9.43
N HIS A 99 -16.98 2.05 10.66
CA HIS A 99 -16.64 0.79 11.33
C HIS A 99 -17.90 -0.04 11.61
N THR A 100 -19.01 0.63 11.91
CA THR A 100 -20.30 0.03 12.26
C THR A 100 -21.39 0.38 11.24
N CYS A 101 -21.05 0.81 10.02
CA CYS A 101 -22.01 1.26 9.00
C CYS A 101 -22.85 2.47 9.45
N GLU A 102 -22.30 3.29 10.35
CA GLU A 102 -22.93 4.46 10.94
C GLU A 102 -22.97 5.68 10.00
N THR A 103 -22.08 5.75 9.01
CA THR A 103 -22.01 6.88 8.09
C THR A 103 -22.80 6.60 6.82
N GLY A 104 -23.56 7.59 6.35
CA GLY A 104 -24.05 7.60 4.96
C GLY A 104 -22.86 7.89 4.06
N GLU A 105 -22.51 6.95 3.19
CA GLU A 105 -21.41 7.10 2.25
C GLU A 105 -21.85 7.97 1.07
N SER A 106 -20.95 8.86 0.68
CA SER A 106 -21.07 9.68 -0.52
C SER A 106 -21.30 8.82 -1.78
N GLU A 107 -21.96 9.34 -2.82
CA GLU A 107 -22.12 8.58 -4.07
C GLU A 107 -20.76 8.30 -4.72
N CYS A 108 -19.79 9.19 -4.52
CA CYS A 108 -18.43 8.98 -4.99
C CYS A 108 -17.71 7.82 -4.30
N TRP A 109 -18.05 7.45 -3.06
CA TRP A 109 -17.46 6.28 -2.42
C TRP A 109 -17.79 5.00 -3.18
N TYR A 110 -19.06 4.83 -3.57
CA TYR A 110 -19.50 3.62 -4.24
C TYR A 110 -19.03 3.62 -5.70
N LYS A 111 -18.04 2.78 -6.01
CA LYS A 111 -17.47 2.61 -7.37
C LYS A 111 -17.07 3.95 -8.02
N ASN A 112 -16.50 4.87 -7.24
CA ASN A 112 -16.06 6.18 -7.71
C ASN A 112 -17.20 7.00 -8.37
N GLY A 113 -18.47 6.82 -7.95
CA GLY A 113 -19.65 7.47 -8.56
C GLY A 113 -19.89 7.12 -10.04
N GLY A 114 -19.20 6.08 -10.54
CA GLY A 114 -19.14 5.75 -11.97
C GLY A 114 -18.24 6.67 -12.81
N CYS A 115 -17.48 7.58 -12.18
CA CYS A 115 -16.49 8.40 -12.86
C CYS A 115 -15.25 7.56 -13.22
N TRP A 116 -14.71 7.77 -14.42
CA TRP A 116 -13.51 7.04 -14.87
C TRP A 116 -12.22 7.44 -14.15
N GLN A 117 -12.13 8.68 -13.67
CA GLN A 117 -10.93 9.18 -13.00
C GLN A 117 -11.29 9.81 -11.65
N TYR A 118 -11.71 11.06 -11.61
CA TYR A 118 -11.99 11.74 -10.35
C TYR A 118 -13.48 11.97 -10.15
N CYS A 119 -13.91 11.83 -8.91
CA CYS A 119 -15.29 11.99 -8.48
C CYS A 119 -15.37 12.99 -7.34
N ARG A 120 -16.36 13.89 -7.39
CA ARG A 120 -16.77 14.76 -6.29
C ARG A 120 -18.28 14.74 -6.14
N ASP A 121 -18.76 14.72 -4.91
CA ASP A 121 -20.19 14.86 -4.64
C ASP A 121 -20.62 16.29 -4.93
N GLY A 122 -21.79 16.43 -5.55
CA GLY A 122 -22.42 17.70 -5.84
C GLY A 122 -23.24 18.24 -4.67
N ASP A 123 -23.78 19.43 -4.85
CA ASP A 123 -24.53 20.14 -3.80
C ASP A 123 -25.91 19.52 -3.49
N SER A 124 -26.43 18.67 -4.38
CA SER A 124 -27.67 17.93 -4.21
C SER A 124 -27.41 16.45 -3.99
N ALA A 125 -28.17 15.83 -3.09
CA ALA A 125 -28.21 14.37 -2.97
C ALA A 125 -28.48 13.75 -4.35
N PHE A 126 -27.70 12.73 -4.71
CA PHE A 126 -27.76 12.04 -6.00
C PHE A 126 -27.11 12.73 -7.21
N HIS A 127 -26.26 13.74 -6.98
CA HIS A 127 -25.51 14.38 -8.07
C HIS A 127 -24.00 14.17 -7.90
N VAL A 128 -23.39 13.47 -8.86
CA VAL A 128 -21.94 13.25 -8.94
C VAL A 128 -21.33 14.17 -10.00
N LEU A 129 -20.23 14.83 -9.65
CA LEU A 129 -19.40 15.61 -10.54
C LEU A 129 -18.11 14.84 -10.87
N CYS A 130 -18.02 14.31 -12.08
CA CYS A 130 -16.78 13.69 -12.56
C CYS A 130 -15.81 14.74 -13.11
N SER A 131 -14.51 14.51 -12.90
CA SER A 131 -13.45 15.28 -13.51
C SER A 131 -12.30 14.39 -13.94
N CYS A 132 -11.42 14.92 -14.78
CA CYS A 132 -10.35 14.17 -15.41
C CYS A 132 -8.98 14.72 -15.02
N ALA A 133 -7.96 13.86 -15.13
CA ALA A 133 -6.55 14.22 -15.07
C ALA A 133 -6.21 15.28 -16.11
N ARG A 134 -5.19 16.09 -15.81
CA ARG A 134 -4.66 17.07 -16.76
C ARG A 134 -4.26 16.34 -18.05
N ASP A 135 -4.60 16.93 -19.20
CA ASP A 135 -4.53 16.34 -20.55
C ASP A 135 -5.65 15.34 -20.93
N TYR A 136 -6.63 15.12 -20.05
CA TYR A 136 -7.89 14.45 -20.39
C TYR A 136 -9.04 15.46 -20.36
N ALA A 137 -9.98 15.30 -21.31
CA ALA A 137 -11.25 16.00 -21.35
C ALA A 137 -12.38 15.06 -20.89
N LEU A 138 -13.34 15.60 -20.17
CA LEU A 138 -14.55 14.88 -19.81
C LEU A 138 -15.40 14.69 -21.08
N HIS A 139 -15.80 13.45 -21.34
CA HIS A 139 -16.69 13.11 -22.44
C HIS A 139 -18.08 13.71 -22.21
N GLU A 140 -18.85 13.86 -23.28
CA GLU A 140 -20.23 14.40 -23.28
C GLU A 140 -21.20 13.64 -22.36
N ASP A 141 -20.86 12.44 -21.89
CA ASP A 141 -21.69 11.68 -20.96
C ASP A 141 -21.47 12.04 -19.50
N GLY A 142 -20.55 12.99 -19.24
CA GLY A 142 -20.25 13.46 -17.90
C GLY A 142 -19.52 12.44 -17.01
N LYS A 143 -19.07 11.30 -17.54
CA LYS A 143 -18.41 10.24 -16.73
C LYS A 143 -17.08 9.77 -17.29
N ARG A 144 -16.95 9.65 -18.61
CA ARG A 144 -15.73 9.13 -19.25
C ARG A 144 -14.69 10.22 -19.42
N CYS A 145 -13.42 9.85 -19.32
CA CYS A 145 -12.30 10.74 -19.60
C CYS A 145 -11.60 10.29 -20.89
N VAL A 146 -11.49 11.21 -21.85
CA VAL A 146 -10.84 10.98 -23.15
C VAL A 146 -9.63 11.89 -23.28
N GLN A 147 -8.55 11.44 -23.90
CA GLN A 147 -7.34 12.26 -24.03
C GLN A 147 -7.60 13.48 -24.92
N ALA A 148 -7.27 14.67 -24.42
CA ALA A 148 -7.43 15.93 -25.14
C ALA A 148 -6.33 16.06 -26.22
N GLY A 149 -6.65 15.66 -27.46
CA GLY A 149 -5.84 15.90 -28.66
C GLY A 149 -4.67 14.94 -28.88
N LYS A 150 -4.59 14.37 -30.10
CA LYS A 150 -3.43 13.59 -30.57
C LYS A 150 -2.19 14.51 -30.61
N ALA A 151 -1.10 14.09 -29.98
CA ALA A 151 0.21 14.65 -30.31
C ALA A 151 0.56 14.20 -31.73
N GLU A 152 0.59 15.14 -32.68
CA GLU A 152 1.21 14.90 -33.98
C GLU A 152 2.68 14.52 -33.76
N ALA A 153 3.16 13.52 -34.50
CA ALA A 153 4.53 13.03 -34.38
C ALA A 153 5.51 14.16 -34.71
N GLY A 154 6.25 14.66 -33.70
CA GLY A 154 7.27 15.69 -33.86
C GLY A 154 7.01 17.01 -33.13
N VAL A 155 5.85 17.19 -32.47
CA VAL A 155 5.59 18.38 -31.64
C VAL A 155 6.16 18.17 -30.23
N PRO A 156 6.93 19.13 -29.66
CA PRO A 156 7.37 19.07 -28.27
C PRO A 156 6.18 18.90 -27.32
N TYR A 157 6.35 18.10 -26.26
CA TYR A 157 5.32 17.89 -25.25
C TYR A 157 5.00 19.22 -24.55
N THR A 158 3.85 19.81 -24.87
CA THR A 158 3.35 21.04 -24.26
C THR A 158 2.38 20.79 -23.09
N GLY A 159 1.93 19.54 -22.91
CA GLY A 159 1.02 19.15 -21.83
C GLY A 159 1.75 18.89 -20.51
N SER A 160 1.23 19.44 -19.42
CA SER A 160 1.66 19.16 -18.04
C SER A 160 0.87 18.02 -17.39
N GLY A 161 0.22 17.18 -18.19
CA GLY A 161 -0.64 16.08 -17.73
C GLY A 161 0.11 14.86 -17.21
N CYS A 162 -0.61 14.01 -16.47
CA CYS A 162 -0.11 12.72 -15.99
C CYS A 162 -0.65 11.60 -16.90
N SER A 163 0.18 10.58 -17.15
CA SER A 163 -0.15 9.34 -17.91
C SER A 163 -0.93 9.52 -19.24
N ARG A 164 -0.31 9.35 -20.41
CA ARG A 164 -0.97 9.51 -21.74
C ARG A 164 -1.30 8.18 -22.45
N GLN A 165 -2.38 8.16 -23.25
CA GLN A 165 -2.80 7.04 -24.11
C GLN A 165 -1.94 6.97 -25.39
N GLY A 166 -0.92 6.12 -25.34
CA GLY A 166 -0.01 5.73 -26.43
C GLY A 166 0.86 4.54 -26.00
N VAL A 167 0.32 3.85 -25.00
CA VAL A 167 0.99 3.08 -23.97
C VAL A 167 0.28 1.74 -24.03
N GLN A 168 0.56 0.97 -25.08
CA GLN A 168 -0.09 -0.30 -25.30
C GLN A 168 0.22 -1.21 -24.09
N GLU A 169 -0.81 -1.84 -23.53
CA GLU A 169 -0.64 -3.01 -22.65
C GLU A 169 0.42 -3.91 -23.31
N PRO A 170 1.60 -4.10 -22.70
CA PRO A 170 2.58 -4.96 -23.29
C PRO A 170 1.97 -6.36 -23.29
N GLY A 171 1.96 -7.00 -24.47
CA GLY A 171 1.83 -8.45 -24.54
C GLY A 171 2.87 -9.12 -23.64
N PRO A 172 2.80 -10.44 -23.44
CA PRO A 172 3.63 -11.18 -22.46
C PRO A 172 5.15 -11.09 -22.66
N ALA A 173 5.66 -10.32 -23.62
CA ALA A 173 7.08 -10.15 -23.91
C ALA A 173 7.71 -8.92 -23.22
N LEU A 174 8.90 -9.16 -22.65
CA LEU A 174 9.85 -8.20 -22.07
C LEU A 174 10.44 -7.26 -23.13
N LEU A 175 9.61 -6.44 -23.79
CA LEU A 175 10.11 -5.46 -24.76
C LEU A 175 10.61 -4.18 -24.06
N PRO A 176 11.85 -3.72 -24.36
CA PRO A 176 12.33 -2.41 -23.95
C PRO A 176 11.49 -1.31 -24.63
N GLY A 177 11.07 -0.31 -23.86
CA GLY A 177 10.18 0.77 -24.34
C GLY A 177 8.68 0.55 -24.10
N SER A 178 8.30 -0.47 -23.34
CA SER A 178 6.93 -0.58 -22.83
C SER A 178 6.63 0.54 -21.83
N ALA A 179 5.44 1.12 -21.95
CA ALA A 179 5.08 2.38 -21.33
C ALA A 179 5.09 2.45 -19.80
N SER A 180 5.07 1.28 -19.17
CA SER A 180 5.34 1.03 -17.77
C SER A 180 6.68 1.59 -17.28
N LEU A 181 7.66 1.63 -18.16
CA LEU A 181 9.05 2.00 -17.87
C LEU A 181 9.23 3.53 -17.79
N LEU A 182 8.27 4.31 -18.30
CA LEU A 182 8.39 5.77 -18.50
C LEU A 182 8.15 6.61 -17.24
N LEU A 183 7.74 5.94 -16.16
CA LEU A 183 7.30 6.56 -14.90
C LEU A 183 8.36 6.42 -13.81
N GLN A 184 9.42 5.67 -14.10
CA GLN A 184 10.46 5.28 -13.17
C GLN A 184 11.55 6.35 -13.09
N VAL A 185 12.00 6.62 -11.87
CA VAL A 185 13.12 7.50 -11.54
C VAL A 185 14.21 6.68 -10.86
N LEU A 186 15.47 6.86 -11.22
CA LEU A 186 16.62 6.26 -10.53
C LEU A 186 17.31 7.30 -9.66
N LEU A 187 17.34 7.08 -8.35
CA LEU A 187 18.05 7.94 -7.39
C LEU A 187 19.52 7.55 -7.35
N ARG A 188 20.40 8.56 -7.45
CA ARG A 188 21.85 8.36 -7.47
C ARG A 188 22.56 9.12 -6.35
N ASP A 189 23.58 8.47 -5.78
CA ASP A 189 24.44 9.04 -4.75
C ASP A 189 25.51 9.97 -5.34
N SER A 190 26.42 10.48 -4.49
CA SER A 190 27.54 11.34 -4.91
C SER A 190 28.59 10.65 -5.78
N ARG A 191 28.54 9.32 -5.90
CA ARG A 191 29.44 8.50 -6.74
C ARG A 191 28.75 8.07 -8.04
N ASP A 192 27.57 8.63 -8.36
CA ASP A 192 26.75 8.27 -9.52
C ASP A 192 26.20 6.83 -9.47
N ILE A 193 26.15 6.22 -8.27
CA ILE A 193 25.64 4.86 -8.06
C ILE A 193 24.13 4.93 -7.80
N GLY A 194 23.36 4.21 -8.62
CA GLY A 194 21.92 4.05 -8.43
C GLY A 194 21.63 3.11 -7.27
N PHE A 195 20.80 3.55 -6.31
CA PHE A 195 20.53 2.78 -5.09
C PHE A 195 19.04 2.61 -4.76
N CYS A 196 18.18 3.52 -5.23
CA CYS A 196 16.73 3.46 -5.05
C CYS A 196 15.98 3.91 -6.31
N GLY A 197 14.73 3.47 -6.42
CA GLY A 197 13.75 3.96 -7.37
C GLY A 197 12.96 5.17 -6.86
N GLY A 198 12.12 5.69 -7.75
CA GLY A 198 11.20 6.78 -7.49
C GLY A 198 10.16 6.90 -8.59
N SER A 199 9.19 7.77 -8.36
CA SER A 199 8.09 8.07 -9.29
C SER A 199 7.99 9.57 -9.54
N LEU A 200 8.04 10.01 -10.78
CA LEU A 200 7.83 11.42 -11.12
C LEU A 200 6.34 11.75 -10.96
N ILE A 201 5.95 12.60 -10.02
CA ILE A 201 4.53 12.99 -9.81
C ILE A 201 4.20 14.36 -10.42
N SER A 202 5.22 15.17 -10.70
CA SER A 202 5.13 16.39 -11.49
C SER A 202 6.48 16.71 -12.13
N ARG A 203 6.58 17.78 -12.94
CA ARG A 203 7.84 18.18 -13.58
C ARG A 203 9.00 18.45 -12.61
N ARG A 204 8.74 18.74 -11.33
CA ARG A 204 9.77 19.04 -10.32
C ARG A 204 9.69 18.20 -9.06
N TRP A 205 8.75 17.26 -8.99
CA TRP A 205 8.49 16.49 -7.77
C TRP A 205 8.59 15.00 -8.06
N VAL A 206 9.40 14.30 -7.27
CA VAL A 206 9.58 12.85 -7.29
C VAL A 206 9.14 12.29 -5.94
N LEU A 207 8.37 11.21 -5.96
CA LEU A 207 7.98 10.43 -4.79
C LEU A 207 8.89 9.19 -4.68
N THR A 208 9.32 8.86 -3.47
CA THR A 208 10.18 7.69 -3.18
C THR A 208 9.91 7.19 -1.76
N ALA A 209 10.64 6.18 -1.31
CA ALA A 209 10.58 5.69 0.07
C ALA A 209 11.44 6.56 1.00
N ALA A 210 11.03 6.74 2.25
CA ALA A 210 11.79 7.51 3.23
C ALA A 210 13.10 6.80 3.62
N HIS A 211 13.09 5.48 3.72
CA HIS A 211 14.30 4.71 4.08
C HIS A 211 15.44 4.84 3.06
N CYS A 212 15.12 5.22 1.80
CA CYS A 212 16.13 5.55 0.80
C CYS A 212 16.97 6.79 1.19
N LEU A 213 16.47 7.62 2.11
CA LEU A 213 17.13 8.83 2.59
C LEU A 213 17.85 8.65 3.95
N ASP A 214 17.74 7.47 4.58
CA ASP A 214 18.25 7.27 5.96
C ASP A 214 19.77 7.31 6.04
N LEU A 215 20.44 6.65 5.09
CA LEU A 215 21.90 6.46 5.10
C LEU A 215 22.61 7.22 3.97
N VAL A 216 21.87 7.61 2.94
CA VAL A 216 22.42 8.19 1.71
C VAL A 216 21.56 9.37 1.28
N SER A 217 22.19 10.51 1.01
CA SER A 217 21.52 11.65 0.39
C SER A 217 21.57 11.50 -1.15
N PRO A 218 20.41 11.50 -1.84
CA PRO A 218 20.39 11.48 -3.29
C PRO A 218 20.89 12.82 -3.82
N GLN A 219 21.93 12.78 -4.65
CA GLN A 219 22.51 14.00 -5.23
C GLN A 219 21.77 14.41 -6.50
N HIS A 220 21.34 13.43 -7.28
CA HIS A 220 20.56 13.66 -8.48
C HIS A 220 19.68 12.45 -8.79
N VAL A 221 18.70 12.69 -9.65
CA VAL A 221 17.85 11.66 -10.23
C VAL A 221 18.14 11.50 -11.71
N THR A 222 18.03 10.27 -12.22
CA THR A 222 18.00 10.00 -13.66
C THR A 222 16.58 9.65 -14.10
N LEU A 223 16.09 10.34 -15.13
CA LEU A 223 14.80 10.11 -15.78
C LEU A 223 15.02 9.59 -17.20
N GLY A 224 14.18 8.66 -17.67
CA GLY A 224 14.20 8.16 -19.05
C GLY A 224 15.31 7.14 -19.37
N GLU A 225 15.98 6.58 -18.34
CA GLU A 225 17.01 5.54 -18.49
C GLU A 225 16.35 4.16 -18.68
N HIS A 226 16.67 3.46 -19.77
CA HIS A 226 16.07 2.15 -20.09
C HIS A 226 17.10 1.08 -20.49
N GLY A 227 18.40 1.32 -20.27
CA GLY A 227 19.45 0.33 -20.49
C GLY A 227 19.66 -0.06 -21.96
N ALA A 228 19.88 0.88 -22.88
CA ALA A 228 20.30 0.53 -24.24
C ALA A 228 21.77 0.04 -24.25
N PRO A 229 22.15 -0.91 -25.15
CA PRO A 229 23.52 -1.40 -25.22
C PRO A 229 24.53 -0.28 -25.52
N LEU A 230 25.66 -0.32 -24.82
CA LEU A 230 26.78 0.65 -24.81
C LEU A 230 27.33 1.10 -26.17
N THR A 231 26.95 0.43 -27.27
CA THR A 231 27.40 0.73 -28.63
C THR A 231 26.46 1.67 -29.41
N ALA A 232 25.22 1.85 -28.97
CA ALA A 232 24.34 2.88 -29.49
C ALA A 232 24.48 4.11 -28.60
N ALA A 233 25.34 5.04 -29.03
CA ALA A 233 25.60 6.38 -28.49
C ALA A 233 24.69 6.79 -27.32
N ARG A 234 25.27 7.02 -26.11
CA ARG A 234 24.67 7.72 -24.95
C ARG A 234 23.47 8.56 -25.40
N GLU A 235 22.28 7.96 -25.43
CA GLU A 235 21.19 8.52 -26.21
C GLU A 235 20.74 9.80 -25.49
N PHE A 236 20.49 10.87 -26.26
CA PHE A 236 20.02 12.19 -25.85
C PHE A 236 18.64 12.20 -25.12
N LYS A 237 18.29 11.13 -24.39
CA LYS A 237 16.97 10.87 -23.81
C LYS A 237 16.97 10.88 -22.28
N GLU A 238 18.12 10.60 -21.66
CA GLU A 238 18.26 10.61 -20.20
C GLU A 238 18.38 12.03 -19.67
N GLN A 239 17.64 12.33 -18.61
CA GLN A 239 17.73 13.60 -17.90
C GLN A 239 18.28 13.36 -16.51
N LYS A 240 19.47 13.89 -16.24
CA LYS A 240 20.05 13.94 -14.89
C LYS A 240 19.73 15.28 -14.27
N ILE A 241 18.97 15.29 -13.17
CA ILE A 241 18.54 16.51 -12.49
C ILE A 241 18.91 16.43 -11.02
N ALA A 242 19.58 17.46 -10.51
CA ALA A 242 19.99 17.49 -9.10
C ALA A 242 18.78 17.58 -8.17
N VAL A 243 18.89 16.94 -7.01
CA VAL A 243 17.91 17.09 -5.92
C VAL A 243 18.26 18.37 -5.17
N GLU A 244 17.33 19.31 -5.09
CA GLU A 244 17.50 20.56 -4.36
C GLU A 244 17.13 20.39 -2.88
N ARG A 245 16.00 19.71 -2.61
CA ARG A 245 15.47 19.47 -1.26
C ARG A 245 14.74 18.14 -1.18
N SER A 246 14.69 17.59 0.02
CA SER A 246 13.96 16.36 0.35
C SER A 246 13.10 16.54 1.61
N TRP A 247 11.97 15.84 1.65
CA TRP A 247 11.07 15.78 2.80
C TRP A 247 10.74 14.32 3.08
N THR A 248 11.11 13.83 4.25
CA THR A 248 10.62 12.57 4.80
C THR A 248 9.29 12.82 5.51
N HIS A 249 8.39 11.86 5.47
CA HIS A 249 7.13 11.98 6.20
C HIS A 249 7.39 12.12 7.72
N PRO A 250 6.75 13.07 8.44
CA PRO A 250 7.04 13.32 9.85
C PRO A 250 6.81 12.13 10.79
N HIS A 251 5.93 11.21 10.39
CA HIS A 251 5.61 9.98 11.15
C HIS A 251 6.34 8.74 10.61
N TYR A 252 7.38 8.91 9.79
CA TYR A 252 8.22 7.81 9.37
C TYR A 252 8.95 7.19 10.58
N ASP A 253 8.87 5.86 10.71
CA ASP A 253 9.57 5.08 11.72
C ASP A 253 10.42 4.00 11.04
N SER A 254 11.74 4.13 11.12
CA SER A 254 12.69 3.22 10.48
C SER A 254 12.73 1.82 11.10
N ASN A 255 12.14 1.61 12.28
CA ASN A 255 12.09 0.29 12.91
C ASN A 255 11.04 -0.62 12.27
N ASN A 256 9.89 -0.05 11.92
CA ASN A 256 8.74 -0.79 11.37
C ASN A 256 8.34 -0.34 9.96
N TYR A 257 9.04 0.64 9.38
CA TYR A 257 8.78 1.22 8.05
C TYR A 257 7.38 1.87 7.91
N ASN A 258 6.69 2.15 9.02
CA ASN A 258 5.45 2.92 8.97
C ASN A 258 5.77 4.34 8.51
N GLY A 259 4.95 4.92 7.64
CA GLY A 259 5.25 6.25 7.09
C GLY A 259 6.40 6.27 6.09
N ASP A 260 6.79 5.13 5.50
CA ASP A 260 7.94 5.05 4.58
C ASP A 260 7.65 5.68 3.20
N ILE A 261 7.62 7.00 3.18
CA ILE A 261 7.39 7.85 2.01
C ILE A 261 8.16 9.17 2.12
N ALA A 262 8.72 9.60 1.01
CA ALA A 262 9.44 10.86 0.90
C ALA A 262 9.21 11.57 -0.44
N LEU A 263 9.37 12.88 -0.42
CA LEU A 263 9.30 13.77 -1.57
C LEU A 263 10.67 14.38 -1.86
N LEU A 264 11.03 14.44 -3.14
CA LEU A 264 12.22 15.13 -3.63
C LEU A 264 11.80 16.28 -4.56
N TYR A 265 12.34 17.47 -4.29
CA TYR A 265 12.21 18.63 -5.17
C TYR A 265 13.45 18.75 -6.05
N LEU A 266 13.23 18.84 -7.36
CA LEU A 266 14.27 18.90 -8.37
C LEU A 266 14.70 20.35 -8.65
N SER A 267 16.01 20.55 -8.80
CA SER A 267 16.60 21.88 -9.06
C SER A 267 16.16 22.52 -10.38
N SER A 268 15.69 21.71 -11.33
CA SER A 268 15.11 22.17 -12.59
C SER A 268 13.93 21.30 -13.01
N ALA A 269 13.04 21.86 -13.84
CA ALA A 269 11.87 21.13 -14.33
C ALA A 269 12.28 20.10 -15.38
N ALA A 270 11.88 18.85 -15.18
CA ALA A 270 11.98 17.81 -16.18
C ALA A 270 11.28 18.23 -17.49
N VAL A 271 11.95 17.93 -18.60
CA VAL A 271 11.43 18.09 -19.95
C VAL A 271 10.58 16.85 -20.25
N LEU A 272 9.28 17.02 -20.24
CA LEU A 272 8.37 15.91 -20.50
C LEU A 272 8.56 15.44 -21.95
N ASN A 273 8.60 14.13 -22.14
CA ASN A 273 8.70 13.53 -23.47
C ASN A 273 8.12 12.10 -23.45
N LYS A 274 8.25 11.36 -24.55
CA LYS A 274 7.73 9.98 -24.63
C LYS A 274 8.34 9.00 -23.64
N TYR A 275 9.44 9.36 -22.97
CA TYR A 275 10.17 8.58 -21.98
C TYR A 275 10.09 9.16 -20.56
N VAL A 276 9.67 10.41 -20.41
CA VAL A 276 9.61 11.12 -19.12
C VAL A 276 8.22 11.73 -18.99
N ILE A 277 7.35 11.05 -18.25
CA ILE A 277 5.95 11.45 -18.05
C ILE A 277 5.63 11.27 -16.55
N PRO A 278 4.92 12.20 -15.90
CA PRO A 278 4.53 12.01 -14.53
C PRO A 278 3.39 10.98 -14.38
N ILE A 279 3.41 10.23 -13.27
CA ILE A 279 2.35 9.29 -12.89
C ILE A 279 1.17 10.01 -12.26
N CYS A 280 -0.06 9.52 -12.49
CA CYS A 280 -1.24 10.08 -11.85
C CYS A 280 -1.36 9.61 -10.39
N LEU A 281 -1.71 10.53 -9.51
CA LEU A 281 -2.14 10.20 -8.15
C LEU A 281 -3.66 9.98 -8.14
N PRO A 282 -4.15 8.91 -7.48
CA PRO A 282 -5.58 8.64 -7.37
C PRO A 282 -6.25 9.59 -6.36
N SER A 283 -7.55 9.84 -6.52
CA SER A 283 -8.37 10.36 -5.43
C SER A 283 -8.56 9.27 -4.35
N PRO A 284 -8.93 9.61 -3.10
CA PRO A 284 -9.21 8.61 -2.07
C PRO A 284 -10.22 7.54 -2.52
N ASN A 285 -11.32 7.95 -3.14
CA ASN A 285 -12.37 7.03 -3.61
C ASN A 285 -11.89 6.12 -4.75
N LEU A 286 -11.15 6.67 -5.72
CA LEU A 286 -10.56 5.87 -6.78
C LEU A 286 -9.53 4.90 -6.20
N ALA A 287 -8.70 5.34 -5.24
CA ALA A 287 -7.68 4.49 -4.64
C ALA A 287 -8.27 3.27 -3.92
N VAL A 288 -9.42 3.43 -3.24
CA VAL A 288 -10.14 2.31 -2.63
C VAL A 288 -10.57 1.30 -3.68
N LEU A 289 -11.20 1.76 -4.76
CA LEU A 289 -11.62 0.91 -5.89
C LEU A 289 -10.41 0.18 -6.53
N LEU A 290 -9.27 0.86 -6.66
CA LEU A 290 -8.08 0.29 -7.30
C LEU A 290 -7.24 -0.59 -6.36
N SER A 291 -7.51 -0.56 -5.05
CA SER A 291 -6.79 -1.35 -4.04
C SER A 291 -7.52 -2.64 -3.63
N GLU A 292 -8.57 -3.03 -4.37
CA GLU A 292 -9.30 -4.28 -4.12
C GLU A 292 -8.38 -5.51 -4.20
N GLU A 293 -8.62 -6.48 -3.32
CA GLU A 293 -7.88 -7.75 -3.31
C GLU A 293 -7.99 -8.47 -4.66
N GLY A 294 -6.87 -9.02 -5.13
CA GLY A 294 -6.78 -9.68 -6.43
C GLY A 294 -6.59 -8.72 -7.60
N ARG A 295 -6.73 -7.40 -7.41
CA ARG A 295 -6.36 -6.42 -8.44
C ARG A 295 -4.88 -6.57 -8.76
N VAL A 296 -4.58 -6.80 -10.03
CA VAL A 296 -3.20 -6.90 -10.51
C VAL A 296 -2.63 -5.52 -10.76
N GLY A 297 -1.57 -5.19 -10.04
CA GLY A 297 -0.73 -4.04 -10.30
C GLY A 297 0.60 -4.45 -10.93
N MET A 298 1.40 -3.45 -11.24
CA MET A 298 2.68 -3.60 -11.89
C MET A 298 3.75 -2.83 -11.14
N VAL A 299 4.84 -3.51 -10.85
CA VAL A 299 6.02 -2.98 -10.19
C VAL A 299 7.16 -2.93 -11.19
N SER A 300 7.95 -1.87 -11.15
CA SER A 300 9.15 -1.72 -11.97
C SER A 300 10.33 -1.20 -11.15
N GLY A 301 11.54 -1.63 -11.53
CA GLY A 301 12.77 -1.21 -10.89
C GLY A 301 14.03 -1.92 -11.42
N TRP A 302 15.19 -1.43 -10.99
CA TRP A 302 16.53 -1.94 -11.35
C TRP A 302 17.14 -2.82 -10.27
N GLY A 303 16.33 -3.22 -9.28
CA GLY A 303 16.72 -4.08 -8.19
C GLY A 303 17.23 -5.43 -8.67
N ALA A 304 17.87 -6.13 -7.73
CA ALA A 304 18.42 -7.44 -7.98
C ALA A 304 17.31 -8.46 -8.35
N THR A 305 17.62 -9.45 -9.19
CA THR A 305 16.65 -10.54 -9.46
C THR A 305 16.50 -11.54 -8.31
N HIS A 306 17.34 -11.44 -7.28
CA HIS A 306 17.38 -12.32 -6.12
C HIS A 306 18.15 -11.64 -4.97
N GLU A 307 17.96 -12.09 -3.74
CA GLU A 307 18.39 -11.40 -2.51
C GLU A 307 19.90 -11.06 -2.40
N ARG A 308 20.76 -11.85 -3.06
CA ARG A 308 22.22 -11.65 -3.16
C ARG A 308 22.70 -11.23 -4.56
N GLY A 309 21.77 -10.92 -5.46
CA GLY A 309 22.06 -10.54 -6.84
C GLY A 309 22.58 -9.11 -6.96
N SER A 310 23.27 -8.83 -8.05
CA SER A 310 23.61 -7.45 -8.42
C SER A 310 22.42 -6.73 -9.04
N THR A 311 22.37 -5.41 -8.87
CA THR A 311 21.41 -4.53 -9.55
C THR A 311 21.50 -4.71 -11.05
N LEU A 312 20.36 -4.71 -11.72
CA LEU A 312 20.27 -5.01 -13.15
C LEU A 312 20.61 -3.78 -13.99
N ARG A 313 21.27 -4.03 -15.13
CA ARG A 313 21.53 -2.98 -16.14
C ARG A 313 20.27 -2.53 -16.87
N PHE A 314 19.22 -3.35 -16.85
CA PHE A 314 17.97 -3.13 -17.55
C PHE A 314 16.85 -3.00 -16.54
N LEU A 315 15.94 -2.06 -16.78
CA LEU A 315 14.75 -1.87 -15.96
C LEU A 315 13.82 -3.09 -16.13
N MET A 316 13.49 -3.75 -15.04
CA MET A 316 12.59 -4.89 -15.01
C MET A 316 11.20 -4.47 -14.58
N LYS A 317 10.23 -5.36 -14.85
CA LYS A 317 8.85 -5.19 -14.38
C LYS A 317 8.22 -6.53 -14.07
N VAL A 318 7.28 -6.51 -13.13
CA VAL A 318 6.51 -7.68 -12.70
C VAL A 318 5.06 -7.31 -12.45
N ARG A 319 4.14 -8.23 -12.73
CA ARG A 319 2.71 -8.08 -12.41
C ARG A 319 2.38 -8.86 -11.15
N LEU A 320 1.91 -8.17 -10.13
CA LEU A 320 1.63 -8.74 -8.82
C LEU A 320 0.19 -8.42 -8.40
N PRO A 321 -0.59 -9.42 -7.95
CA PRO A 321 -1.92 -9.19 -7.38
C PRO A 321 -1.79 -8.59 -5.98
N ILE A 322 -2.68 -7.67 -5.65
CA ILE A 322 -2.86 -7.17 -4.27
C ILE A 322 -3.41 -8.32 -3.41
N VAL A 323 -2.84 -8.47 -2.22
CA VAL A 323 -3.19 -9.52 -1.25
C VAL A 323 -3.94 -8.90 -0.07
N GLY A 324 -5.00 -9.57 0.39
CA GLY A 324 -5.75 -9.14 1.56
C GLY A 324 -4.86 -9.03 2.80
N LEU A 325 -5.09 -8.00 3.61
CA LEU A 325 -4.24 -7.66 4.77
C LEU A 325 -4.11 -8.83 5.77
N GLU A 326 -5.19 -9.58 6.00
CA GLU A 326 -5.18 -10.75 6.90
C GLU A 326 -4.25 -11.86 6.39
N ARG A 327 -4.38 -12.21 5.09
CA ARG A 327 -3.53 -13.22 4.46
C ARG A 327 -2.07 -12.77 4.43
N CYS A 328 -1.83 -11.49 4.20
CA CYS A 328 -0.46 -10.97 4.26
C CYS A 328 0.10 -11.03 5.69
N GLN A 329 -0.66 -10.58 6.70
CA GLN A 329 -0.18 -10.60 8.08
C GLN A 329 0.12 -12.01 8.58
N GLN A 330 -0.65 -13.02 8.15
CA GLN A 330 -0.38 -14.42 8.48
C GLN A 330 0.91 -14.96 7.86
N ALA A 331 1.35 -14.36 6.75
CA ALA A 331 2.55 -14.74 6.03
C ALA A 331 3.80 -14.01 6.55
N MET A 332 3.66 -12.79 7.08
CA MET A 332 4.77 -11.94 7.49
C MET A 332 5.05 -12.05 8.99
N ASP A 333 6.33 -12.01 9.38
CA ASP A 333 6.72 -12.06 10.79
C ASP A 333 6.58 -10.69 11.46
N ARG A 334 6.75 -9.62 10.67
CA ARG A 334 6.58 -8.23 11.10
C ARG A 334 5.13 -7.78 11.03
N LEU A 335 4.75 -6.87 11.94
CA LEU A 335 3.42 -6.28 11.98
C LEU A 335 3.22 -5.29 10.83
N LEU A 336 2.14 -5.47 10.06
CA LEU A 336 1.68 -4.58 9.01
C LEU A 336 0.74 -3.53 9.59
N THR A 337 0.87 -2.30 9.12
CA THR A 337 -0.03 -1.18 9.49
C THR A 337 -1.03 -0.91 8.38
N ASP A 338 -2.10 -0.16 8.69
CA ASP A 338 -3.10 0.27 7.69
C ASP A 338 -2.52 1.20 6.62
N SER A 339 -1.32 1.74 6.87
CA SER A 339 -0.58 2.58 5.93
C SER A 339 0.18 1.79 4.86
N MET A 340 0.09 0.45 4.92
CA MET A 340 0.76 -0.48 4.02
C MET A 340 -0.24 -1.38 3.30
N PHE A 341 0.22 -2.05 2.26
CA PHE A 341 -0.45 -3.20 1.66
C PHE A 341 0.58 -4.16 1.08
N CYS A 342 0.14 -5.38 0.79
CA CYS A 342 0.99 -6.40 0.20
C CYS A 342 0.57 -6.73 -1.21
N ALA A 343 1.54 -7.08 -2.04
CA ALA A 343 1.29 -7.63 -3.35
C ALA A 343 2.29 -8.72 -3.68
N GLY A 344 1.82 -9.79 -4.30
CA GLY A 344 2.66 -10.93 -4.62
C GLY A 344 1.87 -12.20 -4.89
N HIS A 345 2.55 -13.20 -5.44
CA HIS A 345 2.01 -14.55 -5.58
C HIS A 345 2.43 -15.37 -4.37
N SER A 346 1.56 -16.25 -3.87
CA SER A 346 1.94 -17.17 -2.78
C SER A 346 2.96 -18.22 -3.21
N THR A 347 3.13 -18.42 -4.51
CA THR A 347 4.15 -19.27 -5.11
C THR A 347 5.37 -18.41 -5.46
N ALA A 348 6.56 -18.87 -5.07
CA ALA A 348 7.87 -18.22 -5.29
C ALA A 348 8.18 -18.07 -6.79
N THR A 349 7.56 -17.09 -7.45
CA THR A 349 7.63 -16.92 -8.90
C THR A 349 8.20 -15.57 -9.28
N ALA A 350 7.77 -14.48 -8.63
CA ALA A 350 8.30 -13.15 -8.85
C ALA A 350 7.93 -12.18 -7.70
N ASP A 351 8.84 -11.26 -7.38
CA ASP A 351 8.70 -10.25 -6.33
C ASP A 351 9.60 -9.03 -6.62
N ALA A 352 9.38 -7.91 -5.93
CA ALA A 352 10.33 -6.79 -5.90
C ALA A 352 11.48 -7.11 -4.94
N CYS A 353 12.68 -6.60 -5.21
CA CYS A 353 13.86 -6.92 -4.41
C CYS A 353 14.75 -5.71 -4.12
N LYS A 354 15.90 -5.94 -3.46
CA LYS A 354 16.87 -4.90 -3.11
C LYS A 354 17.23 -4.06 -4.34
N GLY A 355 17.12 -2.74 -4.20
CA GLY A 355 17.33 -1.76 -5.29
C GLY A 355 16.06 -1.34 -6.02
N ASP A 356 14.92 -2.00 -5.77
CA ASP A 356 13.60 -1.54 -6.22
C ASP A 356 12.93 -0.57 -5.22
N SER A 357 13.46 -0.46 -3.99
CA SER A 357 13.00 0.45 -2.94
C SER A 357 12.72 1.85 -3.46
N GLY A 358 11.57 2.42 -3.11
CA GLY A 358 11.11 3.70 -3.61
C GLY A 358 10.47 3.66 -5.01
N GLY A 359 10.56 2.53 -5.71
CA GLY A 359 9.93 2.29 -7.01
C GLY A 359 8.40 2.26 -6.93
N PRO A 360 7.72 2.45 -8.07
CA PRO A 360 6.28 2.51 -8.15
C PRO A 360 5.61 1.12 -8.15
N PHE A 361 4.49 1.01 -7.43
CA PHE A 361 3.44 0.04 -7.69
C PHE A 361 2.27 0.75 -8.38
N THR A 362 2.03 0.42 -9.65
CA THR A 362 1.04 1.10 -10.49
C THR A 362 -0.11 0.20 -10.89
N VAL A 363 -1.30 0.77 -11.01
CA VAL A 363 -2.49 0.09 -11.52
C VAL A 363 -3.04 0.86 -12.72
N SER A 364 -3.35 0.13 -13.80
CA SER A 364 -4.01 0.68 -14.98
C SER A 364 -5.52 0.65 -14.78
N HIS A 365 -6.17 1.80 -14.98
CA HIS A 365 -7.61 1.95 -14.94
C HIS A 365 -8.06 2.85 -16.09
N HIS A 366 -8.94 2.33 -16.95
CA HIS A 366 -9.40 3.01 -18.17
C HIS A 366 -8.26 3.64 -19.00
N ASN A 367 -7.16 2.89 -19.19
CA ASN A 367 -5.94 3.30 -19.91
C ASN A 367 -5.15 4.46 -19.27
N THR A 368 -5.41 4.76 -18.00
CA THR A 368 -4.62 5.70 -17.20
C THR A 368 -3.90 4.92 -16.12
N TRP A 369 -2.60 5.17 -15.94
CA TRP A 369 -1.83 4.56 -14.86
C TRP A 369 -1.88 5.43 -13.61
N PHE A 370 -2.17 4.80 -12.47
CA PHE A 370 -2.20 5.44 -11.16
C PHE A 370 -1.15 4.82 -10.24
N LEU A 371 -0.49 5.66 -9.43
CA LEU A 371 0.42 5.21 -8.39
C LEU A 371 -0.39 4.84 -7.14
N LEU A 372 -0.41 3.56 -6.79
CA LEU A 372 -1.07 3.11 -5.56
C LEU A 372 -0.09 2.80 -4.43
N GLY A 373 1.13 2.38 -4.78
CA GLY A 373 2.11 1.97 -3.79
C GLY A 373 3.52 2.41 -4.12
N ILE A 374 4.36 2.41 -3.09
CA ILE A 374 5.80 2.60 -3.16
C ILE A 374 6.45 1.35 -2.61
N VAL A 375 7.40 0.75 -3.32
CA VAL A 375 8.17 -0.40 -2.85
C VAL A 375 8.89 0.01 -1.55
N SER A 376 8.60 -0.68 -0.45
CA SER A 376 9.10 -0.31 0.88
C SER A 376 10.03 -1.38 1.44
N TRP A 377 9.51 -2.56 1.80
CA TRP A 377 10.32 -3.65 2.37
C TRP A 377 9.72 -5.03 2.06
N GLY A 378 10.44 -6.09 2.42
CA GLY A 378 10.01 -7.48 2.30
C GLY A 378 10.88 -8.40 3.16
N GLU A 379 10.37 -9.61 3.43
CA GLU A 379 11.13 -10.68 4.09
C GLU A 379 11.72 -11.58 2.99
N GLY A 380 12.98 -11.32 2.63
CA GLY A 380 13.61 -11.91 1.46
C GLY A 380 13.11 -11.31 0.14
N CYS A 381 13.40 -12.00 -0.97
CA CYS A 381 12.89 -11.64 -2.30
C CYS A 381 12.32 -12.87 -2.98
N ALA A 382 11.02 -12.84 -3.31
CA ALA A 382 10.30 -13.95 -3.94
C ALA A 382 10.38 -15.26 -3.12
N GLU A 383 10.43 -15.14 -1.79
CA GLU A 383 10.36 -16.30 -0.89
C GLU A 383 8.98 -16.95 -0.95
N GLN A 384 8.97 -18.29 -0.89
CA GLN A 384 7.72 -19.03 -0.97
C GLN A 384 6.85 -18.72 0.24
N GLY A 385 5.64 -18.23 -0.02
CA GLY A 385 4.69 -17.88 1.03
C GLY A 385 4.89 -16.50 1.67
N LYS A 386 5.85 -15.68 1.21
CA LYS A 386 6.03 -14.28 1.62
C LYS A 386 5.56 -13.32 0.52
N TYR A 387 5.34 -12.06 0.87
CA TYR A 387 4.89 -11.02 -0.05
C TYR A 387 5.74 -9.75 0.08
N GLY A 388 5.84 -8.98 -1.00
CA GLY A 388 6.39 -7.63 -0.95
C GLY A 388 5.41 -6.66 -0.26
N VAL A 389 5.95 -5.74 0.54
CA VAL A 389 5.19 -4.73 1.29
C VAL A 389 5.41 -3.36 0.67
N TYR A 390 4.31 -2.65 0.48
CA TYR A 390 4.24 -1.37 -0.22
C TYR A 390 3.59 -0.32 0.67
N THR A 391 4.13 0.89 0.68
CA THR A 391 3.50 2.04 1.32
C THR A 391 2.25 2.43 0.53
N ARG A 392 1.09 2.54 1.19
CA ARG A 392 -0.20 2.88 0.56
C ARG A 392 -0.30 4.37 0.28
N VAL A 393 -0.06 4.79 -0.96
CA VAL A 393 0.02 6.21 -1.36
C VAL A 393 -1.27 6.99 -1.05
N SER A 394 -2.43 6.35 -1.13
CA SER A 394 -3.73 7.00 -0.87
C SER A 394 -3.82 7.66 0.50
N ASN A 395 -3.17 7.07 1.52
CA ASN A 395 -3.20 7.58 2.88
C ASN A 395 -2.35 8.85 3.05
N TYR A 396 -1.44 9.12 2.11
CA TYR A 396 -0.50 10.23 2.16
C TYR A 396 -0.83 11.34 1.15
N ILE A 397 -1.94 11.22 0.39
CA ILE A 397 -2.37 12.26 -0.55
C ILE A 397 -2.52 13.65 0.11
N PRO A 398 -3.10 13.78 1.33
CA PRO A 398 -3.15 15.08 2.00
C PRO A 398 -1.77 15.69 2.25
N TRP A 399 -0.83 14.89 2.76
CA TRP A 399 0.55 15.32 3.00
C TRP A 399 1.30 15.68 1.72
N ILE A 400 1.12 14.87 0.66
CA ILE A 400 1.71 15.16 -0.65
C ILE A 400 1.24 16.52 -1.17
N LYS A 401 -0.06 16.83 -1.04
CA LYS A 401 -0.61 18.13 -1.45
C LYS A 401 -0.07 19.26 -0.59
N GLU A 402 -0.03 19.11 0.73
CA GLU A 402 0.49 20.13 1.65
C GLU A 402 1.95 20.54 1.33
N VAL A 403 2.77 19.60 0.86
CA VAL A 403 4.18 19.87 0.54
C VAL A 403 4.36 20.41 -0.89
N VAL A 404 3.52 19.96 -1.84
CA VAL A 404 3.67 20.26 -3.28
C VAL A 404 2.97 21.55 -3.70
N GLU A 405 1.86 21.90 -3.04
CA GLU A 405 1.04 23.10 -3.28
C GLU A 405 1.41 24.22 -2.29
#